data_AF-G0JL79-F1
#
_entry.id   AF-G0JL79-F1
#
_cell.length_a   1.000
_cell.length_b   1.000
_cell.length_c   1.000
_cell.angle_alpha   90.00
_cell.angle_beta   90.00
_cell.angle_gamma   90.00
#
_symmetry.space_group_name_H-M   'P 1'
#
loop_
_entity.id
_entity.type
_entity.pdbx_description
1 polymer ?
#
loop_
_entity_poly.entity_id
_entity_poly.type
_entity_poly.pdbx_seq_one_letter_code
_entity_poly.pdbx_strand_id
1 'polypeptide(L)'
;MNPPLRILTYTGFSAHGVERPYAKVADALAQGDFHAAKVKKLQHVTYGKLYRARLNDTDRLLFSLVRHQDETALLMLEVIRHHNYAGSRFLRGAEVLSDKIQDADLQEACKDAVPLRYLPETRTNIH
;
A
#
# COMPACT_ATOMS: atom_id res chain seq x y z
N MET A 1 17.72 8.24 -13.10
CA MET A 1 16.85 8.31 -11.90
C MET A 1 15.45 8.03 -12.38
N ASN A 2 14.80 6.96 -11.90
CA ASN A 2 13.41 6.72 -12.23
C ASN A 2 12.54 7.81 -11.58
N PRO A 3 11.49 8.29 -12.25
CA PRO A 3 10.57 9.24 -11.63
C PRO A 3 9.93 8.62 -10.39
N PRO A 4 9.61 9.42 -9.35
CA PRO A 4 8.93 8.92 -8.18
C PRO A 4 7.54 8.37 -8.56
N LEU A 5 7.15 7.29 -7.91
CA LEU A 5 5.84 6.66 -8.05
C LEU A 5 4.76 7.61 -7.54
N ARG A 6 3.71 7.76 -8.33
CA ARG A 6 2.55 8.55 -7.93
C ARG A 6 1.82 7.89 -6.78
N ILE A 7 1.38 8.68 -5.80
CA ILE A 7 0.55 8.23 -4.69
C ILE A 7 -0.91 8.60 -4.92
N LEU A 8 -1.78 7.60 -4.78
CA LEU A 8 -3.23 7.68 -4.83
C LEU A 8 -3.78 7.18 -3.50
N THR A 9 -4.96 7.62 -3.12
CA THR A 9 -5.66 7.23 -1.90
C THR A 9 -7.02 6.68 -2.25
N TYR A 10 -7.43 5.62 -1.56
CA TYR A 10 -8.77 5.10 -1.68
C TYR A 10 -9.76 6.01 -0.95
N THR A 11 -11.02 6.05 -1.38
CA THR A 11 -12.05 6.82 -0.70
C THR A 11 -12.18 6.44 0.78
N GLY A 12 -12.12 7.46 1.65
CA GLY A 12 -12.15 7.27 3.10
C GLY A 12 -10.82 6.82 3.71
N PHE A 13 -9.72 6.80 2.95
CA PHE A 13 -8.39 6.70 3.53
C PHE A 13 -8.13 7.91 4.46
N SER A 14 -7.62 7.65 5.65
CA SER A 14 -7.22 8.67 6.61
C SER A 14 -5.96 8.24 7.35
N ALA A 15 -4.98 9.14 7.44
CA ALA A 15 -3.76 8.97 8.22
C ALA A 15 -3.86 9.59 9.63
N HIS A 16 -5.08 9.87 10.09
CA HIS A 16 -5.30 10.62 11.33
C HIS A 16 -4.61 9.95 12.53
N GLY A 17 -3.88 10.74 13.33
CA GLY A 17 -3.11 10.29 14.48
C GLY A 17 -1.76 9.65 14.16
N VAL A 18 -1.43 9.46 12.87
CA VAL A 18 -0.12 8.97 12.37
C VAL A 18 0.36 9.74 11.15
N GLU A 19 0.02 11.01 11.05
CA GLU A 19 0.31 11.86 9.89
C GLU A 19 1.81 11.96 9.62
N ARG A 20 2.62 12.17 10.67
CA ARG A 20 4.09 12.26 10.56
C ARG A 20 4.74 10.96 10.08
N PRO A 21 4.52 9.79 10.73
CA PRO A 21 5.09 8.54 10.23
C PRO A 21 4.51 8.15 8.87
N TYR A 22 3.24 8.47 8.57
CA TYR A 22 2.67 8.27 7.25
C TYR A 22 3.42 9.06 6.17
N ALA A 23 3.63 10.37 6.36
CA ALA A 23 4.34 11.20 5.38
C ALA A 23 5.74 10.64 5.08
N LYS A 24 6.49 10.27 6.12
CA LYS A 24 7.83 9.67 5.95
C LYS A 24 7.81 8.37 5.15
N VAL A 25 6.84 7.50 5.43
CA VAL A 25 6.70 6.21 4.72
C VAL A 25 6.20 6.43 3.29
N ALA A 26 5.26 7.35 3.09
CA ALA A 26 4.77 7.73 1.77
C ALA A 26 5.91 8.25 0.89
N ASP A 27 6.77 9.13 1.42
CA ASP A 27 7.95 9.63 0.68
C ASP A 27 8.91 8.49 0.30
N ALA A 28 9.22 7.59 1.24
CA ALA A 28 10.07 6.42 0.94
C ALA A 28 9.45 5.53 -0.15
N LEU A 29 8.15 5.25 -0.07
CA LEU A 29 7.43 4.47 -1.07
C LEU A 29 7.42 5.16 -2.44
N ALA A 30 7.19 6.47 -2.49
CA ALA A 30 7.22 7.24 -3.73
C ALA A 30 8.60 7.19 -4.40
N GLN A 31 9.69 7.19 -3.62
CA GLN A 31 11.05 7.02 -4.14
C GLN A 31 11.38 5.56 -4.50
N GLY A 32 10.46 4.62 -4.26
CA GLY A 32 10.69 3.20 -4.50
C GLY A 32 11.50 2.48 -3.41
N ASP A 33 11.76 3.15 -2.29
CA ASP A 33 12.52 2.60 -1.16
C ASP A 33 11.64 1.71 -0.26
N PHE A 34 11.32 0.53 -0.80
CA PHE A 34 10.52 -0.47 -0.10
C PHE A 34 11.22 -1.01 1.14
N HIS A 35 12.56 -1.01 1.14
CA HIS A 35 13.35 -1.43 2.29
C HIS A 35 13.20 -0.45 3.47
N ALA A 36 13.32 0.85 3.25
CA ALA A 36 13.14 1.86 4.30
C ALA A 36 11.71 1.87 4.86
N ALA A 37 10.71 1.67 4.00
CA ALA A 37 9.30 1.54 4.40
C ALA A 37 8.97 0.16 5.04
N LYS A 38 9.93 -0.77 5.07
CA LYS A 38 9.77 -2.16 5.53
C LYS A 38 8.55 -2.82 4.89
N VAL A 39 8.49 -2.68 3.57
CA VAL A 39 7.38 -3.18 2.76
C VAL A 39 7.41 -4.68 2.73
N LYS A 40 6.22 -5.22 2.89
CA LYS A 40 6.00 -6.63 2.93
C LYS A 40 4.75 -7.01 2.16
N LYS A 41 4.81 -8.09 1.38
CA LYS A 41 3.67 -8.60 0.60
C LYS A 41 2.79 -9.46 1.50
N LEU A 42 1.48 -9.16 1.52
CA LEU A 42 0.51 -9.99 2.23
C LEU A 42 0.16 -11.20 1.36
N GLN A 43 0.16 -12.38 1.99
CA GLN A 43 -0.25 -13.63 1.37
C GLN A 43 -1.70 -13.94 1.74
N HIS A 44 -2.37 -14.74 0.91
CA HIS A 44 -3.72 -15.28 1.16
C HIS A 44 -4.79 -14.18 1.39
N VAL A 45 -4.69 -13.09 0.64
CA VAL A 45 -5.71 -12.04 0.64
C VAL A 45 -6.73 -12.28 -0.45
N THR A 46 -8.00 -12.01 -0.13
CA THR A 46 -9.15 -12.23 -1.03
C THR A 46 -9.16 -11.26 -2.21
N TYR A 47 -8.62 -10.05 -2.04
CA TYR A 47 -8.72 -8.95 -3.00
C TYR A 47 -7.34 -8.53 -3.50
N GLY A 48 -6.97 -9.02 -4.69
CA GLY A 48 -5.76 -8.56 -5.39
C GLY A 48 -4.45 -8.83 -4.64
N LYS A 49 -3.40 -8.11 -5.03
CA LYS A 49 -2.08 -8.17 -4.36
C LYS A 49 -1.96 -6.98 -3.42
N LEU A 50 -1.88 -7.26 -2.12
CA LEU A 50 -1.81 -6.26 -1.07
C LEU A 50 -0.44 -6.27 -0.41
N TYR A 51 -0.02 -5.07 0.00
CA TYR A 51 1.26 -4.84 0.65
C TYR A 51 1.03 -4.06 1.94
N ARG A 52 1.91 -4.27 2.92
CA ARG A 52 1.97 -3.44 4.11
C ARG A 52 3.31 -2.75 4.24
N ALA A 53 3.29 -1.51 4.70
CA ALA A 53 4.47 -0.79 5.17
C ALA A 53 4.38 -0.55 6.69
N ARG A 54 5.52 -0.39 7.37
CA ARG A 54 5.58 -0.09 8.80
C ARG A 54 5.54 1.42 9.01
N LEU A 55 4.48 1.93 9.66
CA LEU A 55 4.40 3.33 10.06
C LEU A 55 5.19 3.57 11.36
N ASN A 56 4.92 2.75 12.37
CA ASN A 56 5.59 2.78 13.67
C ASN A 56 5.56 1.36 14.28
N ASP A 57 5.66 1.20 15.60
CA ASP A 57 5.67 -0.11 16.24
C ASP A 57 4.32 -0.83 16.09
N THR A 58 3.22 -0.11 16.28
CA THR A 58 1.85 -0.66 16.37
C THR A 58 1.04 -0.53 15.08
N ASP A 59 1.40 0.38 14.20
CA ASP A 59 0.55 0.77 13.07
C ASP A 59 1.18 0.42 11.73
N ARG A 60 0.34 0.05 10.78
CA ARG A 60 0.74 -0.37 9.43
C ARG A 60 -0.06 0.39 8.39
N LEU A 61 0.58 0.72 7.29
CA LEU A 61 -0.09 1.22 6.11
C LEU A 61 -0.40 0.03 5.20
N LEU A 62 -1.66 -0.13 4.82
CA LEU A 62 -2.09 -1.09 3.80
C LEU A 62 -2.22 -0.36 2.47
N PHE A 63 -1.60 -0.92 1.43
CA PHE A 63 -1.63 -0.34 0.09
C PHE A 63 -1.55 -1.43 -0.99
N SER A 64 -1.79 -1.03 -2.23
CA SER A 64 -1.61 -1.87 -3.43
C SER A 64 -0.86 -1.08 -4.50
N LEU A 65 -0.34 -1.79 -5.50
CA LEU A 65 0.15 -1.14 -6.72
C LEU A 65 -0.93 -1.26 -7.78
N VAL A 66 -1.14 -0.16 -8.48
CA VAL A 66 -2.08 -0.07 -9.59
C VAL A 66 -1.35 0.42 -10.81
N ARG A 67 -1.77 -0.02 -11.99
CA ARG A 67 -1.20 0.45 -13.25
C ARG A 67 -2.28 0.93 -14.21
N HIS A 68 -1.99 1.99 -14.93
CA HIS A 68 -2.78 2.45 -16.05
C HIS A 68 -1.84 2.76 -17.21
N GLN A 69 -1.99 2.01 -18.30
CA GLN A 69 -1.04 1.99 -19.42
C GLN A 69 0.37 1.66 -18.93
N ASP A 70 1.34 2.55 -19.14
CA ASP A 70 2.74 2.37 -18.74
C ASP A 70 3.06 3.00 -17.36
N GLU A 71 2.08 3.64 -16.71
CA GLU A 71 2.27 4.28 -15.41
C GLU A 71 1.86 3.34 -14.27
N THR A 72 2.78 3.10 -13.33
CA THR A 72 2.49 2.41 -12.06
C THR A 72 2.40 3.43 -10.93
N ALA A 73 1.36 3.31 -10.11
CA ALA A 73 1.10 4.15 -8.96
C ALA A 73 0.84 3.29 -7.71
N LEU A 74 1.04 3.91 -6.55
CA LEU A 74 0.76 3.34 -5.24
C LEU A 74 -0.63 3.79 -4.80
N LEU A 75 -1.52 2.86 -4.47
CA LEU A 75 -2.85 3.14 -3.96
C LEU A 75 -2.92 2.83 -2.46
N MET A 76 -2.99 3.87 -1.64
CA MET A 76 -3.13 3.79 -0.19
C MET A 76 -4.56 3.45 0.18
N LEU A 77 -4.75 2.34 0.90
CA LEU A 77 -6.07 1.77 1.16
C LEU A 77 -6.57 2.10 2.57
N GLU A 78 -5.74 1.82 3.58
CA GLU A 78 -6.13 1.92 4.98
C GLU A 78 -4.91 2.01 5.91
N VAL A 79 -5.07 2.69 7.06
CA VAL A 79 -4.15 2.57 8.19
C VAL A 79 -4.67 1.50 9.15
N ILE A 80 -3.90 0.42 9.30
CA ILE A 80 -4.17 -0.65 10.26
C ILE A 80 -3.58 -0.24 11.60
N ARG A 81 -4.45 0.14 12.54
CA ARG A 81 -4.10 0.50 13.91
C ARG A 81 -3.84 -0.75 14.75
N HIS A 82 -2.83 -0.73 15.61
CA HIS A 82 -2.57 -1.81 16.58
C HIS A 82 -2.52 -3.23 15.98
N HIS A 83 -2.01 -3.36 14.74
CA HIS A 83 -2.03 -4.61 13.96
C HIS A 83 -3.41 -5.26 13.82
N ASN A 84 -4.51 -4.50 13.95
CA ASN A 84 -5.88 -5.02 13.84
C ASN A 84 -6.27 -5.32 12.39
N TYR A 85 -5.64 -6.34 11.78
CA TYR A 85 -5.94 -6.77 10.43
C TYR A 85 -7.38 -7.28 10.30
N ALA A 86 -7.91 -7.91 11.35
CA ALA A 86 -9.29 -8.42 11.38
C ALA A 86 -10.35 -7.32 11.21
N GLY A 87 -10.05 -6.09 11.68
CA GLY A 87 -10.93 -4.94 11.52
C GLY A 87 -10.90 -4.30 10.13
N SER A 88 -9.92 -4.64 9.29
CA SER A 88 -9.75 -4.02 7.97
C SER A 88 -10.86 -4.43 7.02
N ARG A 89 -11.42 -3.44 6.30
CA ARG A 89 -12.41 -3.68 5.23
C ARG A 89 -11.81 -4.43 4.04
N PHE A 90 -10.50 -4.31 3.80
CA PHE A 90 -9.80 -4.92 2.66
C PHE A 90 -9.27 -6.32 2.97
N LEU A 91 -9.18 -6.70 4.24
CA LEU A 91 -8.65 -7.99 4.69
C LEU A 91 -9.75 -8.91 5.25
N ARG A 92 -11.03 -8.58 5.02
CA ARG A 92 -12.15 -9.42 5.47
C ARG A 92 -12.05 -10.82 4.87
N GLY A 93 -12.00 -11.81 5.76
CA GLY A 93 -11.86 -13.23 5.40
C GLY A 93 -10.44 -13.67 5.04
N ALA A 94 -9.45 -12.78 5.11
CA ALA A 94 -8.04 -13.13 4.92
C ALA A 94 -7.41 -13.54 6.26
N GLU A 95 -6.75 -14.69 6.28
CA GLU A 95 -5.95 -15.12 7.42
C GLU A 95 -4.55 -14.48 7.31
N VAL A 96 -4.41 -13.27 7.86
CA VAL A 96 -3.13 -12.57 7.86
C VAL A 96 -2.22 -13.18 8.91
N LEU A 97 -1.49 -14.21 8.51
CA LEU A 97 -0.46 -14.84 9.34
C LEU A 97 0.83 -14.01 9.27
N SER A 98 1.14 -13.33 10.36
CA SER A 98 2.34 -12.50 10.54
C SER A 98 3.65 -13.20 10.13
N ASP A 99 3.68 -14.52 10.27
CA ASP A 99 4.86 -15.36 10.04
C ASP A 99 5.07 -15.76 8.57
N LYS A 100 4.08 -15.49 7.69
CA LYS A 100 4.16 -15.78 6.25
C LYS A 100 4.39 -14.54 5.40
N ILE A 101 4.78 -13.44 6.03
CA ILE A 101 4.94 -12.16 5.35
C ILE A 101 6.36 -12.03 4.78
N GLN A 102 6.45 -12.05 3.44
CA GLN A 102 7.69 -11.90 2.68
C GLN A 102 8.03 -10.43 2.46
N ASP A 103 9.33 -10.11 2.48
CA ASP A 103 9.82 -8.82 2.02
C ASP A 103 9.50 -8.65 0.53
N ALA A 104 9.10 -7.44 0.15
CA ALA A 104 8.71 -7.15 -1.22
C ALA A 104 9.76 -6.24 -1.88
N ASP A 105 10.12 -6.57 -3.12
CA ASP A 105 10.87 -5.69 -4.00
C ASP A 105 9.92 -4.87 -4.89
N LEU A 106 10.33 -3.65 -5.23
CA LEU A 106 9.53 -2.77 -6.09
C LEU A 106 9.29 -3.39 -7.48
N GLN A 107 10.30 -4.01 -8.09
CA GLN A 107 10.16 -4.56 -9.44
C GLN A 107 9.16 -5.72 -9.47
N GLU A 108 9.16 -6.56 -8.43
CA GLU A 108 8.16 -7.62 -8.27
C GLU A 108 6.77 -7.03 -8.04
N ALA A 109 6.67 -6.03 -7.17
CA ALA A 109 5.41 -5.36 -6.88
C ALA A 109 4.80 -4.67 -8.11
N CYS A 110 5.63 -4.08 -8.98
CA CYS A 110 5.16 -3.50 -10.24
C CYS A 110 4.58 -4.55 -11.20
N LYS A 111 5.10 -5.79 -11.19
CA LYS A 111 4.53 -6.90 -11.99
C LYS A 111 3.18 -7.36 -11.45
N ASP A 112 2.99 -7.25 -10.14
CA ASP A 112 1.73 -7.52 -9.43
C ASP A 112 0.70 -6.38 -9.54
N ALA A 113 1.06 -5.24 -10.16
CA ALA A 113 0.21 -4.06 -10.20
C ALA A 113 -1.12 -4.34 -10.90
N VAL A 114 -2.22 -4.02 -10.21
CA VAL A 114 -3.57 -4.29 -10.70
C VAL A 114 -3.91 -3.29 -11.81
N PRO A 115 -4.34 -3.76 -13.00
CA PRO A 115 -4.74 -2.85 -14.07
C PRO A 115 -6.03 -2.12 -13.69
N LEU A 116 -5.98 -0.79 -13.67
CA LEU A 116 -7.18 0.03 -13.53
C LEU A 116 -7.73 0.39 -14.90
N ARG A 117 -9.07 0.36 -15.02
CA ARG A 117 -9.77 0.77 -16.24
C ARG A 117 -9.72 2.27 -16.47
N TYR A 118 -9.53 3.04 -15.40
CA TYR A 118 -9.42 4.48 -15.40
C TYR A 118 -8.57 4.93 -14.22
N LEU A 119 -7.56 5.77 -14.48
CA LEU A 119 -6.77 6.42 -13.45
C LEU A 119 -6.93 7.93 -13.64
N PRO A 120 -7.57 8.64 -12.69
CA PRO A 120 -7.82 10.07 -12.86
C PRO A 120 -6.51 10.86 -12.91
N GLU A 121 -6.36 11.72 -13.90
CA GLU A 121 -5.13 12.50 -14.13
C GLU A 121 -4.86 13.52 -13.01
N THR A 122 -5.90 14.15 -12.47
CA THR A 122 -5.80 15.22 -11.47
C THR A 122 -6.31 14.84 -10.08
N ARG A 123 -7.08 13.75 -9.95
CA ARG A 123 -7.60 13.30 -8.66
C ARG A 123 -6.66 12.28 -8.04
N THR A 124 -6.42 12.43 -6.74
CA THR A 124 -5.69 11.44 -5.95
C THR A 124 -6.61 10.39 -5.35
N ASN A 125 -7.94 10.54 -5.44
CA ASN A 125 -8.91 9.63 -4.81
C ASN A 125 -9.52 8.62 -5.79
N ILE A 126 -9.59 7.34 -5.40
CA ILE A 126 -10.18 6.22 -6.18
C ILE A 126 -11.23 5.48 -5.33
N HIS A 127 -12.33 5.04 -5.97
CA HIS A 127 -13.44 4.26 -5.38
C HIS A 127 -13.33 2.75 -5.66
#